data_AF-A0A3N5RIP7-F1
#
_entry.id   AF-A0A3N5RIP7-F1
#
_cell.length_a   1.000
_cell.length_b   1.000
_cell.length_c   1.000
_cell.angle_alpha   90.00
_cell.angle_beta   90.00
_cell.angle_gamma   90.00
#
_symmetry.space_group_name_H-M   'P 1'
#
loop_
_entity.id
_entity.type
_entity.pdbx_description
1 polymer ?
#
loop_
_entity_poly.entity_id
_entity_poly.type
_entity_poly.pdbx_seq_one_letter_code
_entity_poly.pdbx_strand_id
1 'polypeptide(L)'
;LKCHLFEPSQKMIWTIVGKHHEYWIDLDLEYCSCNDYYFRTLSGQGLCYHLGFAKEKINSKVDIIHFSDSEYHDFVKSVVNDNYLMIRNETGELI
;
A
#
# COMPACT_ATOMS: atom_id res chain seq x y z
N LEU A 1 -5.74 -2.43 7.01
CA LEU A 1 -5.45 -1.06 6.55
C LEU A 1 -4.76 -0.35 7.69
N LYS A 2 -3.54 0.13 7.46
CA LYS A 2 -2.73 0.83 8.44
C LYS A 2 -2.45 2.23 7.92
N CYS A 3 -2.53 3.22 8.81
CA CYS A 3 -2.09 4.57 8.57
C CYS A 3 -0.77 4.79 9.32
N HIS A 4 0.30 5.09 8.60
CA HIS A 4 1.60 5.45 9.16
C HIS A 4 1.69 6.97 9.18
N LEU A 5 1.46 7.56 10.35
CA LEU A 5 1.42 9.01 10.56
C LEU A 5 2.79 9.50 11.02
N PHE A 6 3.35 10.48 10.31
CA PHE A 6 4.65 11.06 10.60
C PHE A 6 4.49 12.44 11.23
N GLU A 7 5.09 12.63 12.40
CA GLU A 7 4.98 13.85 13.19
C GLU A 7 6.33 14.59 13.27
N PRO A 8 6.32 15.93 13.18
CA PRO A 8 5.16 16.83 13.25
C PRO A 8 4.51 17.14 11.90
N SER A 9 5.03 16.65 10.77
CA SER A 9 4.54 17.09 9.44
C SER A 9 3.13 16.64 9.08
N GLN A 10 2.59 15.67 9.81
CA GLN A 10 1.30 15.03 9.52
C GLN A 10 1.27 14.34 8.15
N LYS A 11 2.42 13.94 7.61
CA LYS A 11 2.45 13.07 6.41
C LYS A 11 1.83 11.73 6.78
N MET A 12 1.08 11.15 5.85
CA MET A 12 0.49 9.83 6.00
C MET A 12 0.92 8.93 4.85
N ILE A 13 1.36 7.73 5.19
CA ILE A 13 1.52 6.64 4.22
C ILE A 13 0.53 5.54 4.59
N TRP A 14 -0.15 4.97 3.60
CA TRP A 14 -1.11 3.90 3.82
C TRP A 14 -0.55 2.58 3.34
N THR A 15 -0.72 1.53 4.15
CA THR A 15 -0.46 0.16 3.73
C THR A 15 -1.63 -0.77 4.04
N ILE A 16 -1.76 -1.85 3.27
CA ILE A 16 -2.78 -2.86 3.45
C ILE A 16 -2.15 -4.25 3.48
N VAL A 17 -2.42 -4.97 4.57
CA VAL A 17 -1.99 -6.35 4.76
C VAL A 17 -2.91 -7.26 3.93
N GLY A 18 -2.35 -7.93 2.94
CA GLY A 18 -2.98 -9.02 2.21
C GLY A 18 -2.60 -10.38 2.81
N LYS A 19 -2.96 -11.45 2.10
CA LYS A 19 -2.72 -12.84 2.56
C LYS A 19 -1.24 -13.20 2.71
N HIS A 20 -0.41 -12.69 1.79
CA HIS A 20 1.01 -13.07 1.69
C HIS A 20 1.95 -11.90 1.98
N HIS A 21 1.52 -10.68 1.69
CA HIS A 21 2.36 -9.49 1.75
C HIS A 21 1.58 -8.25 2.19
N GLU A 22 2.31 -7.16 2.45
CA GLU A 22 1.75 -5.84 2.73
C GLU A 22 1.98 -4.91 1.54
N TYR A 23 0.92 -4.29 1.04
CA TYR A 23 0.93 -3.47 -0.16
C TYR A 23 0.85 -1.98 0.18
N TRP A 24 1.55 -1.15 -0.57
CA TRP A 24 1.31 0.29 -0.56
C TRP A 24 -0.03 0.57 -1.24
N ILE A 25 -0.87 1.35 -0.57
CA ILE A 25 -2.12 1.87 -1.11
C ILE A 25 -2.11 3.40 -1.07
N ASP A 26 -2.70 4.03 -2.09
CA ASP A 26 -3.02 5.46 -2.09
C ASP A 26 -4.51 5.58 -2.40
N LEU A 27 -5.28 6.11 -1.44
CA LEU A 27 -6.75 6.14 -1.54
C LEU A 27 -7.23 7.25 -2.45
N ASP A 28 -6.51 8.37 -2.52
CA ASP A 28 -6.87 9.52 -3.35
C ASP A 28 -6.61 9.21 -4.83
N LEU A 29 -5.52 8.50 -5.10
CA LEU A 29 -5.18 8.03 -6.45
C LEU A 29 -5.84 6.70 -6.82
N GLU A 30 -6.61 6.10 -5.90
CA GLU A 30 -7.16 4.76 -6.02
C GLU A 30 -6.12 3.71 -6.47
N TYR A 31 -4.90 3.82 -5.95
CA TYR A 31 -3.76 2.98 -6.31
C TYR A 31 -3.51 1.91 -5.25
N CYS A 32 -3.14 0.71 -5.71
CA CYS A 32 -2.61 -0.35 -4.85
C CYS A 32 -1.46 -1.04 -5.56
N SER A 33 -0.37 -1.34 -4.84
CA SER A 33 0.81 -1.96 -5.44
C SER A 33 0.69 -3.46 -5.73
N CYS A 34 -0.44 -4.10 -5.42
CA CYS A 34 -0.66 -5.51 -5.74
C CYS A 34 -0.79 -5.76 -7.26
N ASN A 35 -0.43 -6.95 -7.74
CA ASN A 35 -0.54 -7.29 -9.17
C ASN A 35 -1.94 -7.09 -9.76
N ASP A 36 -2.99 -7.44 -9.01
CA ASP A 36 -4.38 -7.28 -9.45
C ASP A 36 -4.74 -5.83 -9.77
N TYR A 37 -4.08 -4.85 -9.16
CA TYR A 37 -4.27 -3.45 -9.54
C TYR A 37 -3.87 -3.23 -11.00
N TYR A 38 -2.68 -3.69 -11.39
CA TYR A 38 -2.16 -3.48 -12.74
C TYR A 38 -2.96 -4.24 -13.79
N PHE A 39 -3.34 -5.50 -13.52
CA PHE A 39 -4.07 -6.32 -14.49
C PHE A 39 -5.56 -5.95 -14.57
N ARG A 40 -6.19 -5.62 -13.44
CA ARG A 40 -7.64 -5.43 -13.36
C ARG A 40 -8.05 -3.97 -13.21
N THR A 41 -7.54 -3.29 -12.19
CA THR A 41 -8.01 -1.93 -11.84
C THR A 41 -7.58 -0.89 -12.84
N LEU A 42 -6.29 -0.87 -13.16
CA LEU A 42 -5.73 0.03 -14.16
C LEU A 42 -6.35 -0.20 -15.55
N SER A 43 -6.67 -1.46 -15.87
CA SER A 43 -7.36 -1.87 -17.12
C SER A 43 -8.86 -1.56 -17.13
N GLY A 44 -9.42 -0.98 -16.07
CA GLY A 44 -10.85 -0.64 -15.97
C GLY A 44 -11.79 -1.83 -15.73
N GLN A 45 -11.26 -3.01 -15.40
CA GLN A 45 -12.03 -4.23 -15.14
C GLN A 45 -12.55 -4.34 -13.67
N GLY A 46 -12.40 -3.25 -12.91
CA GLY A 46 -12.87 -3.11 -11.53
C GLY A 46 -11.75 -3.08 -10.48
N LEU A 47 -12.11 -2.69 -9.25
CA LEU A 47 -11.17 -2.52 -8.15
C LEU A 47 -10.56 -3.85 -7.69
N CYS A 48 -9.25 -3.89 -7.50
CA CYS A 48 -8.61 -5.00 -6.77
C CYS A 48 -9.25 -5.10 -5.38
N TYR A 49 -9.25 -6.30 -4.81
CA TYR A 49 -9.97 -6.54 -3.55
C TYR A 49 -9.43 -5.65 -2.41
N HIS A 50 -8.14 -5.31 -2.45
CA HIS A 50 -7.51 -4.40 -1.50
C HIS A 50 -8.11 -2.99 -1.53
N LEU A 51 -8.30 -2.42 -2.72
CA LEU A 51 -8.91 -1.09 -2.88
C LEU A 51 -10.37 -1.11 -2.44
N GLY A 52 -11.12 -2.14 -2.83
CA GLY A 52 -12.50 -2.34 -2.38
C GLY A 52 -12.60 -2.35 -0.86
N PHE A 53 -11.81 -3.21 -0.21
CA PHE A 53 -11.76 -3.30 1.24
C PHE A 53 -11.32 -1.98 1.90
N ALA A 54 -10.31 -1.30 1.36
CA ALA A 54 -9.80 -0.08 1.95
C ALA A 54 -10.81 1.08 1.88
N LYS A 55 -11.56 1.21 0.77
CA LYS A 55 -12.64 2.20 0.63
C LYS A 55 -13.78 1.97 1.63
N GLU A 56 -14.11 0.72 1.93
CA GLU A 56 -15.09 0.40 2.97
C GLU A 56 -14.54 0.67 4.38
N LYS A 57 -13.25 0.34 4.59
CA LYS A 57 -12.62 0.39 5.91
C LYS A 57 -12.23 1.79 6.35
N ILE A 58 -11.91 2.71 5.44
CA ILE A 58 -11.36 4.05 5.77
C ILE A 58 -12.30 4.88 6.65
N ASN A 59 -13.62 4.69 6.53
CA ASN A 59 -14.63 5.37 7.34
C ASN A 59 -14.88 4.71 8.71
N SER A 60 -14.07 3.71 9.08
CA SER A 60 -14.16 2.98 10.34
C SER A 60 -12.88 3.15 11.16
N LYS A 61 -12.79 2.49 12.33
CA LYS A 61 -11.54 2.47 13.10
C LYS A 61 -10.42 1.83 12.29
N VAL A 62 -9.38 2.61 12.02
CA VAL A 62 -8.12 2.25 11.35
C VAL A 62 -7.01 2.17 12.39
N ASP A 63 -6.07 1.26 12.18
CA ASP A 63 -4.85 1.18 12.99
C ASP A 63 -3.89 2.30 12.58
N ILE A 64 -3.66 3.26 13.47
CA ILE A 64 -2.72 4.37 13.27
C ILE A 64 -1.42 4.03 14.00
N ILE A 65 -0.31 4.13 13.27
CA ILE A 65 1.04 3.92 13.78
C ILE A 65 1.77 5.24 13.66
N HIS A 66 2.31 5.73 14.77
CA HIS A 66 2.99 7.01 14.85
C HIS A 66 4.48 6.83 14.63
N PHE A 67 5.05 7.70 13.81
CA PHE A 67 6.47 7.79 13.50
C PHE A 67 6.95 9.23 13.64
N SER A 68 8.24 9.41 13.88
CA SER A 68 8.89 10.71 13.72
C SER A 68 9.14 11.03 12.25
N ASP A 69 9.11 12.31 11.89
CA ASP A 69 9.50 12.78 10.55
C ASP A 69 10.91 12.31 10.13
N SER A 70 11.82 12.09 11.08
CA SER A 70 13.15 11.53 10.82
C SER A 70 13.12 10.10 10.28
N GLU A 71 12.06 9.34 10.54
CA GLU A 71 11.90 7.95 10.06
C GLU A 71 11.24 7.89 8.68
N TYR A 72 10.72 9.00 8.16
CA TYR A 72 9.93 9.04 6.93
C TYR A 72 10.67 8.44 5.73
N HIS A 73 11.90 8.89 5.49
CA HIS A 73 12.68 8.45 4.34
C HIS A 73 12.95 6.94 4.39
N ASP A 74 13.37 6.44 5.55
CA ASP A 74 13.72 5.03 5.71
C ASP A 74 12.48 4.12 5.65
N PHE A 75 11.37 4.59 6.22
CA PHE A 75 10.09 3.90 6.09
C PHE A 75 9.65 3.79 4.63
N VAL A 76 9.61 4.90 3.89
CA VAL A 76 9.23 4.90 2.47
C VAL A 76 10.15 4.00 1.66
N LYS A 77 11.46 4.07 1.91
CA LYS A 77 12.44 3.19 1.26
C LYS A 77 12.15 1.72 1.54
N SER A 78 11.81 1.35 2.78
CA SER A 78 11.43 -0.02 3.14
C SER A 78 10.19 -0.46 2.37
N VAL A 79 9.12 0.34 2.38
CA VAL A 79 7.87 0.03 1.68
C VAL A 79 8.12 -0.16 0.18
N VAL A 80 8.84 0.76 -0.47
CA VAL A 80 9.16 0.65 -1.90
C VAL A 80 9.98 -0.60 -2.18
N ASN A 81 10.99 -0.89 -1.36
CA ASN A 81 11.83 -2.08 -1.53
C ASN A 81 11.03 -3.38 -1.39
N ASP A 82 10.17 -3.48 -0.38
CA ASP A 82 9.34 -4.67 -0.17
C ASP A 82 8.39 -4.88 -1.36
N ASN A 83 7.75 -3.82 -1.84
CA ASN A 83 6.88 -3.87 -3.01
C ASN A 83 7.62 -4.24 -4.30
N TYR A 84 8.83 -3.72 -4.50
CA TYR A 84 9.68 -4.11 -5.62
C TYR A 84 10.05 -5.60 -5.57
N LEU A 85 10.44 -6.09 -4.40
CA LEU A 85 10.80 -7.50 -4.22
C LEU A 85 9.60 -8.42 -4.44
N MET A 86 8.40 -8.03 -4.01
CA MET A 86 7.17 -8.78 -4.29
C MET A 86 6.90 -8.90 -5.78
N ILE A 87 6.84 -7.78 -6.50
CA ILE A 87 6.58 -7.76 -7.94
C ILE A 87 7.61 -8.63 -8.66
N ARG A 88 8.89 -8.47 -8.30
CA ARG A 88 9.98 -9.26 -8.90
C ARG A 88 9.87 -10.76 -8.61
N ASN A 89 9.54 -11.14 -7.37
CA ASN A 89 9.49 -12.54 -6.95
C ASN A 89 8.21 -13.25 -7.42
N GLU A 90 7.10 -12.53 -7.59
CA GLU A 90 5.88 -13.05 -8.24
C GLU A 90 6.08 -13.22 -9.76
N THR A 91 6.99 -12.44 -10.36
CA THR A 91 7.46 -12.63 -11.74
C THR A 91 8.65 -13.59 -11.88
N GLY A 92 8.95 -14.40 -10.85
CA GLY A 92 10.06 -15.36 -10.89
C GLY A 92 10.01 -16.23 -12.16
N GLU A 93 11.08 -16.17 -12.96
CA GLU A 93 11.27 -16.79 -14.29
C GLU A 93 10.59 -16.11 -15.50
N LEU A 94 10.93 -14.86 -15.77
CA LEU A 94 10.76 -14.30 -17.13
C LEU A 94 11.99 -13.57 -17.66
N ILE A 95 13.21 -14.03 -17.33
CA ILE A 95 14.42 -14.17 -18.20
C ILE A 95 15.59 -14.76 -17.41
#